data_AF-A0A524LQR8-F1
#
_entry.id   AF-A0A524LQR8-F1
#
_cell.length_a   1.000
_cell.length_b   1.000
_cell.length_c   1.000
_cell.angle_alpha   90.00
_cell.angle_beta   90.00
_cell.angle_gamma   90.00
#
_symmetry.space_group_name_H-M   'P 1'
#
loop_
_entity.id
_entity.type
_entity.pdbx_description
1 polymer ?
#
loop_
_entity_poly.entity_id
_entity_poly.type
_entity_poly.pdbx_seq_one_letter_code
_entity_poly.pdbx_strand_id
1 'polypeptide(L)'
;MVTFQGESLAFTGEKVFSAHQRIGKDYACQGNILTSPDTVDKMAEAFDTSEGTLTRRLYTALQAGDDAGGEMRGKMSARVYVVSVRDNPLPENDYRIEDHPEPVREIGRLMQLKNDIINAWELSEAASKAEDEEKEHAIQNLENFLIGKEDRAFLDFHETLANLYIEVGNKEKAIERYRINAKISPNMVSTLDDDLKKDVLAE
;
A
#
# COMPACT_ATOMS: atom_id res chain seq x y z
N MET A 1 -1.64 -6.62 -26.54
CA MET A 1 -0.62 -5.59 -26.84
C MET A 1 -1.30 -4.24 -26.89
N VAL A 2 -0.67 -3.21 -26.31
CA VAL A 2 -1.16 -1.83 -26.36
C VAL A 2 0.00 -0.96 -26.83
N THR A 3 -0.21 -0.13 -27.85
CA THR A 3 0.82 0.81 -28.33
C THR A 3 0.97 2.00 -27.39
N PHE A 4 2.03 2.79 -27.56
CA PHE A 4 2.20 4.02 -26.77
C PHE A 4 1.08 5.04 -27.00
N GLN A 5 0.40 4.96 -28.15
CA GLN A 5 -0.76 5.76 -28.52
C GLN A 5 -2.09 5.20 -27.99
N GLY A 6 -2.06 4.06 -27.28
CA GLY A 6 -3.26 3.44 -26.69
C GLY A 6 -3.99 2.44 -27.60
N GLU A 7 -3.47 2.18 -28.79
CA GLU A 7 -4.09 1.24 -29.72
C GLU A 7 -3.94 -0.18 -29.19
N SER A 8 -5.06 -0.90 -29.08
CA SER A 8 -5.12 -2.18 -28.38
C SER A 8 -5.40 -3.34 -29.33
N LEU A 9 -4.61 -4.40 -29.20
CA LEU A 9 -4.70 -5.62 -29.98
C LEU A 9 -4.67 -6.83 -29.05
N ALA A 10 -5.54 -7.81 -29.28
CA ALA A 10 -5.52 -9.10 -28.60
C ALA A 10 -5.69 -10.24 -29.61
N PHE A 11 -5.01 -11.36 -29.37
CA PHE A 11 -5.14 -12.59 -30.15
C PHE A 11 -5.21 -13.81 -29.23
N THR A 12 -6.22 -14.65 -29.43
CA THR A 12 -6.39 -15.94 -28.75
C THR A 12 -6.36 -17.04 -29.79
N GLY A 13 -5.39 -17.95 -29.70
CA GLY A 13 -5.24 -19.05 -30.65
C GLY A 13 -6.29 -20.13 -30.46
N GLU A 14 -6.72 -20.78 -31.54
CA GLU A 14 -7.78 -21.81 -31.55
C GLU A 14 -7.50 -23.02 -30.66
N LYS A 15 -6.23 -23.29 -30.35
CA LYS A 15 -5.79 -24.44 -29.52
C LYS A 15 -5.62 -24.08 -28.04
N VAL A 16 -5.85 -22.82 -27.64
CA VAL A 16 -5.71 -22.40 -26.25
C VAL A 16 -6.94 -22.85 -25.47
N PHE A 17 -6.72 -23.64 -24.42
CA PHE A 17 -7.80 -24.15 -23.58
C PHE A 17 -8.40 -23.05 -22.70
N SER A 18 -9.73 -22.94 -22.69
CA SER A 18 -10.52 -22.02 -21.86
C SER A 18 -9.92 -20.61 -21.83
N ALA A 19 -9.95 -19.93 -22.97
CA ALA A 19 -9.36 -18.62 -23.14
C ALA A 19 -10.38 -17.59 -23.57
N HIS A 20 -10.19 -16.36 -23.12
CA HIS A 20 -11.01 -15.22 -23.48
C HIS A 20 -10.14 -13.98 -23.62
N GLN A 21 -10.64 -12.99 -24.37
CA GLN A 21 -9.95 -11.74 -24.57
C GLN A 21 -10.93 -10.58 -24.74
N ARG A 22 -10.51 -9.40 -24.27
CA ARG A 22 -11.20 -8.13 -24.44
C ARG A 22 -10.18 -7.04 -24.78
N ILE A 23 -10.57 -6.13 -25.65
CA ILE A 23 -9.83 -4.90 -25.92
C ILE A 23 -10.75 -3.72 -25.65
N GLY A 24 -10.17 -2.61 -25.21
CA GLY A 24 -10.88 -1.35 -25.08
C GLY A 24 -9.94 -0.19 -25.32
N LYS A 25 -10.34 0.99 -24.85
CA LYS A 25 -9.51 2.19 -24.99
C LYS A 25 -8.32 2.09 -24.02
N ASP A 26 -7.11 2.09 -24.56
CA ASP A 26 -5.85 2.06 -23.80
C ASP A 26 -5.60 0.75 -23.00
N TYR A 27 -6.30 -0.35 -23.30
CA TYR A 27 -6.04 -1.65 -22.67
C TYR A 27 -6.36 -2.86 -23.57
N ALA A 28 -5.64 -3.95 -23.30
CA ALA A 28 -5.95 -5.29 -23.77
C ALA A 28 -5.90 -6.25 -22.58
N CYS A 29 -6.96 -7.05 -22.41
CA CYS A 29 -7.08 -8.04 -21.34
C CYS A 29 -7.24 -9.43 -21.96
N GLN A 30 -6.49 -10.40 -21.46
CA GLN A 30 -6.47 -11.77 -21.98
C GLN A 30 -6.25 -12.74 -20.84
N GLY A 31 -6.79 -13.95 -20.99
CA GLY A 31 -6.56 -15.05 -20.04
C GLY A 31 -6.74 -16.41 -20.70
N ASN A 32 -6.15 -17.44 -20.08
CA ASN A 32 -6.23 -18.83 -20.49
C ASN A 32 -6.36 -19.73 -19.27
N ILE A 33 -6.86 -20.96 -19.46
CA ILE A 33 -7.19 -21.88 -18.36
C ILE A 33 -8.16 -21.20 -17.37
N LEU A 34 -9.05 -20.36 -17.89
CA LEU A 34 -10.01 -19.61 -17.10
C LEU A 34 -11.12 -20.52 -16.58
N THR A 35 -11.66 -20.21 -15.41
CA THR A 35 -12.89 -20.82 -14.90
C THR A 35 -14.11 -20.43 -15.75
N SER A 36 -14.14 -19.20 -16.24
CA SER A 36 -15.18 -18.63 -17.10
C SER A 36 -14.61 -17.47 -17.95
N PRO A 37 -15.19 -17.14 -19.12
CA PRO A 37 -14.96 -15.86 -19.80
C PRO A 37 -15.20 -14.63 -18.90
N ASP A 38 -16.07 -14.76 -17.89
CA ASP A 38 -16.40 -13.67 -16.95
C ASP A 38 -15.18 -13.07 -16.27
N THR A 39 -14.12 -13.87 -16.04
CA THR A 39 -12.84 -13.38 -15.49
C THR A 39 -12.32 -12.19 -16.30
N VAL A 40 -12.21 -12.34 -17.62
CA VAL A 40 -11.66 -11.29 -18.50
C VAL A 40 -12.68 -10.18 -18.73
N ASP A 41 -13.98 -10.51 -18.79
CA ASP A 41 -15.03 -9.50 -18.94
C ASP A 41 -15.10 -8.57 -17.72
N LYS A 42 -14.94 -9.10 -16.51
CA LYS A 42 -14.91 -8.32 -15.26
C LYS A 42 -13.65 -7.50 -15.10
N MET A 43 -12.49 -8.02 -15.53
CA MET A 43 -11.26 -7.21 -15.60
C MET A 43 -11.45 -5.99 -16.51
N ALA A 44 -12.02 -6.19 -17.70
CA ALA A 44 -12.25 -5.12 -18.67
C ALA A 44 -13.25 -4.07 -18.14
N GLU A 45 -14.40 -4.52 -17.63
CA GLU A 45 -15.42 -3.65 -17.02
C GLU A 45 -14.82 -2.80 -15.88
N ALA A 46 -14.09 -3.44 -14.96
CA ALA A 46 -13.49 -2.76 -13.83
C ALA A 46 -12.39 -1.76 -14.25
N PHE A 47 -11.64 -2.04 -15.31
CA PHE A 47 -10.67 -1.09 -15.85
C PHE A 47 -11.36 0.14 -16.48
N ASP A 48 -12.45 -0.07 -17.19
CA ASP A 48 -13.24 0.99 -17.84
C ASP A 48 -13.91 1.92 -16.83
N THR A 49 -14.40 1.38 -15.70
CA THR A 49 -15.10 2.17 -14.67
C THR A 49 -14.21 2.68 -13.54
N SER A 50 -12.95 2.25 -13.47
CA SER A 50 -12.05 2.67 -12.38
C SER A 50 -11.38 4.01 -12.66
N GLU A 51 -11.25 4.80 -11.61
CA GLU A 51 -10.57 6.10 -11.61
C GLU A 51 -9.26 6.07 -10.83
N GLY A 52 -8.47 7.14 -10.95
CA GLY A 52 -7.21 7.31 -10.24
C GLY A 52 -5.97 6.90 -11.04
N THR A 53 -4.89 6.55 -10.34
CA THR A 53 -3.61 6.22 -10.96
C THR A 53 -3.70 4.95 -11.80
N LEU A 54 -2.85 4.83 -12.84
CA LEU A 54 -2.80 3.61 -13.66
C LEU A 54 -2.56 2.35 -12.82
N THR A 55 -1.69 2.44 -11.82
CA THR A 55 -1.44 1.35 -10.85
C THR A 55 -2.73 0.91 -10.16
N ARG A 56 -3.56 1.85 -9.70
CA ARG A 56 -4.83 1.54 -9.05
C ARG A 56 -5.82 0.92 -10.02
N ARG A 57 -5.94 1.46 -11.24
CA ARG A 57 -6.85 0.94 -12.27
C ARG A 57 -6.47 -0.49 -12.68
N LEU A 58 -5.18 -0.78 -12.86
CA LEU A 58 -4.68 -2.13 -13.14
C LEU A 58 -4.95 -3.10 -11.98
N TYR A 59 -4.70 -2.67 -10.74
CA TYR A 59 -5.02 -3.48 -9.56
C TYR A 59 -6.52 -3.77 -9.45
N THR A 60 -7.38 -2.77 -9.65
CA THR A 60 -8.84 -2.93 -9.63
C THR A 60 -9.31 -3.93 -10.68
N ALA A 61 -8.76 -3.85 -11.90
CA ALA A 61 -9.03 -4.84 -12.94
C ALA A 61 -8.59 -6.25 -12.52
N LEU A 62 -7.36 -6.40 -12.03
CA LEU A 62 -6.81 -7.68 -11.58
C LEU A 62 -7.65 -8.32 -10.46
N GLN A 63 -8.06 -7.52 -9.47
CA GLN A 63 -8.92 -7.98 -8.37
C GLN A 63 -10.30 -8.43 -8.88
N ALA A 64 -10.91 -7.68 -9.80
CA ALA A 64 -12.20 -8.06 -10.37
C ALA A 64 -12.15 -9.39 -11.15
N GLY A 65 -11.03 -9.67 -11.84
CA GLY A 65 -10.80 -10.96 -12.48
C GLY A 65 -10.62 -12.11 -11.49
N ASP A 66 -9.86 -11.89 -10.41
CA ASP A 66 -9.67 -12.87 -9.34
C ASP A 66 -11.01 -13.21 -8.67
N ASP A 67 -11.80 -12.18 -8.34
CA ASP A 67 -13.11 -12.32 -7.70
C ASP A 67 -14.16 -13.01 -8.60
N ALA A 68 -14.02 -12.88 -9.92
CA ALA A 68 -14.86 -13.55 -10.91
C ALA A 68 -14.52 -15.04 -11.11
N GLY A 69 -13.54 -15.56 -10.36
CA GLY A 69 -13.15 -16.96 -10.34
C GLY A 69 -11.78 -17.23 -10.95
N GLY A 70 -11.15 -16.24 -11.59
CA GLY A 70 -9.75 -16.29 -11.99
C GLY A 70 -9.35 -17.50 -12.84
N GLU A 71 -8.19 -18.06 -12.51
CA GLU A 71 -7.56 -19.17 -13.20
C GLU A 71 -7.93 -20.52 -12.54
N MET A 72 -8.23 -21.54 -13.35
CA MET A 72 -8.83 -22.80 -12.90
C MET A 72 -7.93 -23.63 -11.98
N ARG A 73 -6.60 -23.51 -12.07
CA ARG A 73 -5.68 -24.23 -11.17
C ARG A 73 -5.55 -23.55 -9.79
N GLY A 74 -6.14 -22.36 -9.63
CA GLY A 74 -5.95 -21.50 -8.48
C GLY A 74 -4.88 -20.44 -8.72
N LYS A 75 -4.57 -19.71 -7.65
CA LYS A 75 -3.66 -18.57 -7.66
C LYS A 75 -2.44 -18.84 -6.78
N MET A 76 -1.28 -18.34 -7.21
CA MET A 76 0.00 -18.47 -6.50
C MET A 76 0.80 -17.18 -6.57
N SER A 77 0.78 -16.52 -7.73
CA SER A 77 1.51 -15.28 -7.96
C SER A 77 0.61 -14.21 -8.57
N ALA A 78 1.01 -12.96 -8.40
CA ALA A 78 0.38 -11.79 -9.01
C ALA A 78 1.41 -10.69 -9.18
N ARG A 79 1.21 -9.83 -10.19
CA ARG A 79 2.04 -8.64 -10.37
C ARG A 79 1.25 -7.46 -10.92
N VAL A 80 1.47 -6.28 -10.37
CA VAL A 80 1.09 -4.99 -10.97
C VAL A 80 2.37 -4.21 -11.19
N TYR A 81 2.67 -3.88 -12.44
CA TYR A 81 3.90 -3.20 -12.83
C TYR A 81 3.60 -1.98 -13.70
N VAL A 82 4.03 -0.80 -13.25
CA VAL A 82 3.85 0.47 -13.97
C VAL A 82 5.17 1.24 -14.01
N VAL A 83 5.58 1.58 -15.23
CA VAL A 83 6.79 2.35 -15.53
C VAL A 83 6.39 3.76 -16.00
N SER A 84 7.08 4.78 -15.49
CA SER A 84 6.99 6.16 -15.99
C SER A 84 8.11 6.45 -16.97
N VAL A 85 7.82 7.14 -18.07
CA VAL A 85 8.81 7.56 -19.08
C VAL A 85 9.54 8.85 -18.69
N ARG A 86 9.07 9.56 -17.65
CA ARG A 86 9.67 10.83 -17.16
C ARG A 86 10.27 10.67 -15.78
N ASP A 87 11.26 11.50 -15.49
CA ASP A 87 11.98 11.68 -14.22
C ASP A 87 11.01 11.83 -13.04
N ASN A 88 10.50 10.69 -12.57
CA ASN A 88 9.71 10.61 -11.36
C ASN A 88 10.69 10.26 -10.24
N PRO A 89 10.87 11.11 -9.22
CA PRO A 89 11.75 10.81 -8.10
C PRO A 89 11.28 9.59 -7.27
N LEU A 90 10.07 9.11 -7.51
CA LEU A 90 9.53 7.89 -6.90
C LEU A 90 9.57 6.73 -7.91
N PRO A 91 10.09 5.56 -7.50
CA PRO A 91 10.38 4.46 -8.40
C PRO A 91 9.11 3.80 -8.96
N GLU A 92 9.33 3.05 -10.04
CA GLU A 92 8.43 2.06 -10.63
C GLU A 92 7.46 1.46 -9.60
N ASN A 93 6.17 1.46 -9.92
CA ASN A 93 5.21 0.73 -9.09
C ASN A 93 5.27 -0.73 -9.48
N ASP A 94 6.15 -1.48 -8.84
CA ASP A 94 6.28 -2.93 -8.99
C ASP A 94 5.81 -3.65 -7.74
N TYR A 95 4.56 -4.10 -7.76
CA TYR A 95 4.03 -5.00 -6.74
C TYR A 95 4.08 -6.41 -7.28
N ARG A 96 4.99 -7.21 -6.75
CA ARG A 96 5.21 -8.59 -7.20
C ARG A 96 5.12 -9.55 -6.02
N ILE A 97 4.17 -10.48 -6.12
CA ILE A 97 4.02 -11.60 -5.20
C ILE A 97 4.31 -12.87 -5.98
N GLU A 98 5.35 -13.60 -5.58
CA GLU A 98 5.78 -14.82 -6.28
C GLU A 98 5.14 -16.08 -5.71
N ASP A 99 4.80 -16.09 -4.43
CA ASP A 99 4.14 -17.19 -3.75
C ASP A 99 3.29 -16.68 -2.57
N HIS A 100 1.98 -16.76 -2.70
CA HIS A 100 1.01 -16.48 -1.64
C HIS A 100 -0.33 -17.16 -1.97
N PRO A 101 -1.10 -17.66 -0.99
CA PRO A 101 -2.44 -18.22 -1.23
C PRO A 101 -3.42 -17.18 -1.79
N GLU A 102 -3.22 -15.91 -1.46
CA GLU A 102 -4.08 -14.78 -1.87
C GLU A 102 -3.22 -13.66 -2.49
N PRO A 103 -2.55 -13.87 -3.64
CA PRO A 103 -1.50 -12.97 -4.12
C PRO A 103 -2.06 -11.64 -4.62
N VAL A 104 -3.26 -11.63 -5.21
CA VAL A 104 -3.93 -10.40 -5.66
C VAL A 104 -4.36 -9.55 -4.46
N ARG A 105 -4.98 -10.17 -3.45
CA ARG A 105 -5.35 -9.47 -2.20
C ARG A 105 -4.12 -8.91 -1.48
N GLU A 106 -3.01 -9.64 -1.49
CA GLU A 106 -1.76 -9.19 -0.88
C GLU A 106 -1.16 -7.97 -1.57
N ILE A 107 -1.25 -7.87 -2.90
CA ILE A 107 -0.91 -6.63 -3.62
C ILE A 107 -1.76 -5.46 -3.09
N GLY A 108 -3.07 -5.65 -2.93
CA GLY A 108 -3.96 -4.63 -2.37
C GLY A 108 -3.52 -4.16 -0.98
N ARG A 109 -3.14 -5.10 -0.11
CA ARG A 109 -2.61 -4.79 1.23
C ARG A 109 -1.32 -3.98 1.16
N LEU A 110 -0.37 -4.37 0.30
CA LEU A 110 0.90 -3.66 0.12
C LEU A 110 0.71 -2.26 -0.47
N MET A 111 -0.22 -2.09 -1.40
CA MET A 111 -0.59 -0.78 -1.94
C MET A 111 -1.16 0.13 -0.86
N GLN A 112 -2.05 -0.38 -0.01
CA GLN A 112 -2.58 0.39 1.13
C GLN A 112 -1.48 0.74 2.12
N LEU A 113 -0.62 -0.23 2.47
CA LEU A 113 0.50 0.00 3.38
C LEU A 113 1.45 1.10 2.85
N LYS A 114 1.78 1.09 1.56
CA LYS A 114 2.59 2.15 0.94
C LYS A 114 1.92 3.52 1.09
N ASN A 115 0.62 3.61 0.80
CA ASN A 115 -0.12 4.86 0.96
C ASN A 115 -0.14 5.33 2.42
N ASP A 116 -0.33 4.43 3.37
CA ASP A 116 -0.34 4.77 4.79
C ASP A 116 1.03 5.25 5.28
N ILE A 117 2.12 4.66 4.79
CA ILE A 117 3.49 5.11 5.09
C ILE A 117 3.74 6.52 4.53
N ILE A 118 3.30 6.79 3.29
CA ILE A 118 3.43 8.12 2.68
C ILE A 118 2.65 9.16 3.52
N ASN A 119 1.41 8.86 3.90
CA ASN A 119 0.61 9.75 4.72
C ASN A 119 1.23 9.98 6.11
N ALA A 120 1.77 8.92 6.75
CA ALA A 120 2.46 9.06 8.03
C ALA A 120 3.69 9.97 7.90
N TRP A 121 4.46 9.83 6.81
CA TRP A 121 5.61 10.67 6.53
C TRP A 121 5.21 12.13 6.31
N GLU A 122 4.18 12.41 5.50
CA GLU A 122 3.68 13.76 5.27
C GLU A 122 3.18 14.43 6.56
N LEU A 123 2.43 13.69 7.39
CA LEU A 123 1.96 14.19 8.68
C LEU A 123 3.11 14.43 9.67
N SER A 124 4.13 13.57 9.67
CA SER A 124 5.33 13.73 10.49
C SER A 124 6.15 14.95 10.08
N GLU A 125 6.32 15.17 8.77
CA GLU A 125 6.98 16.36 8.22
C GLU A 125 6.21 17.64 8.57
N ALA A 126 4.88 17.61 8.45
CA ALA A 126 4.03 18.75 8.81
C ALA A 126 4.15 19.07 10.31
N ALA A 127 4.08 18.06 11.18
CA ALA A 127 4.22 18.24 12.62
C ALA A 127 5.63 18.68 13.04
N SER A 128 6.67 18.24 12.32
CA SER A 128 8.05 18.66 12.60
C SER A 128 8.29 20.13 12.25
N LYS A 129 7.67 20.63 11.16
CA LYS A 129 7.87 22.00 10.65
C LYS A 129 6.92 23.04 11.22
N ALA A 130 5.79 22.63 11.80
CA ALA A 130 4.84 23.54 12.42
C ALA A 130 5.46 24.23 13.65
N GLU A 131 5.01 25.46 13.93
CA GLU A 131 5.42 26.26 15.08
C GLU A 131 4.18 26.75 15.85
N ASP A 132 4.38 27.19 17.09
CA ASP A 132 3.33 27.77 17.96
C ASP A 132 2.04 26.92 18.02
N GLU A 133 0.86 27.57 17.92
CA GLU A 133 -0.45 26.92 18.03
C GLU A 133 -0.70 25.87 16.93
N GLU A 134 -0.02 25.96 15.79
CA GLU A 134 -0.15 24.98 14.71
C GLU A 134 0.56 23.66 15.04
N LYS A 135 1.61 23.69 15.88
CA LYS A 135 2.38 22.51 16.29
C LYS A 135 1.51 21.47 16.98
N GLU A 136 0.72 21.88 17.96
CA GLU A 136 -0.16 20.97 18.70
C GLU A 136 -1.21 20.33 17.80
N HIS A 137 -1.79 21.11 16.87
CA HIS A 137 -2.76 20.59 15.92
C HIS A 137 -2.15 19.56 14.96
N ALA A 138 -0.94 19.84 14.43
CA ALA A 138 -0.23 18.91 13.56
C ALA A 138 0.16 17.61 14.27
N ILE A 139 0.61 17.70 15.53
CA ILE A 139 0.87 16.55 16.40
C ILE A 139 -0.40 15.71 16.60
N GLN A 140 -1.55 16.35 16.85
CA GLN A 140 -2.82 15.64 17.02
C GLN A 140 -3.27 14.92 15.74
N ASN A 141 -3.03 15.50 14.57
CA ASN A 141 -3.33 14.85 13.28
C ASN A 141 -2.47 13.60 13.06
N LEU A 142 -1.17 13.68 13.36
CA LEU A 142 -0.28 12.51 13.33
C LEU A 142 -0.71 11.44 14.35
N GLU A 143 -1.02 11.84 15.58
CA GLU A 143 -1.53 10.94 16.62
C GLU A 143 -2.78 10.19 16.16
N ASN A 144 -3.79 10.91 15.67
CA ASN A 144 -5.04 10.34 15.19
C ASN A 144 -4.81 9.36 14.03
N PHE A 145 -3.88 9.68 13.13
CA PHE A 145 -3.55 8.80 12.02
C PHE A 145 -2.89 7.50 12.47
N LEU A 146 -2.04 7.54 13.50
CA LEU A 146 -1.30 6.39 14.03
C LEU A 146 -2.13 5.47 14.94
N ILE A 147 -3.39 5.81 15.24
CA ILE A 147 -4.28 4.92 16.02
C ILE A 147 -4.39 3.55 15.33
N GLY A 148 -4.10 2.49 16.10
CA GLY A 148 -4.17 1.09 15.64
C GLY A 148 -3.02 0.66 14.71
N LYS A 149 -2.06 1.54 14.39
CA LYS A 149 -0.93 1.25 13.51
C LYS A 149 0.28 0.81 14.33
N GLU A 150 0.19 -0.38 14.92
CA GLU A 150 1.23 -0.96 15.78
C GLU A 150 2.07 -2.03 15.06
N ASP A 151 2.20 -1.92 13.74
CA ASP A 151 3.07 -2.77 12.95
C ASP A 151 4.47 -2.16 12.82
N ARG A 152 5.46 -3.00 12.51
CA ARG A 152 6.86 -2.57 12.33
C ARG A 152 7.05 -1.48 11.28
N ALA A 153 6.15 -1.39 10.29
CA ALA A 153 6.16 -0.35 9.29
C ALA A 153 5.94 1.07 9.84
N PHE A 154 5.38 1.19 11.05
CA PHE A 154 5.08 2.48 11.69
C PHE A 154 5.95 2.79 12.91
N LEU A 155 6.97 1.97 13.17
CA LEU A 155 7.87 2.10 14.31
C LEU A 155 8.45 3.52 14.41
N ASP A 156 9.08 3.99 13.33
CA ASP A 156 9.77 5.29 13.29
C ASP A 156 8.81 6.48 13.44
N PHE A 157 7.54 6.32 13.02
CA PHE A 157 6.53 7.36 13.17
C PHE A 157 6.03 7.49 14.61
N HIS A 158 5.93 6.37 15.36
CA HIS A 158 5.65 6.45 16.80
C HIS A 158 6.82 7.06 17.56
N GLU A 159 8.07 6.76 17.16
CA GLU A 159 9.25 7.43 17.73
C GLU A 159 9.24 8.94 17.45
N THR A 160 8.96 9.32 16.21
CA THR A 160 8.84 10.73 15.81
C THR A 160 7.76 11.45 16.62
N LEU A 161 6.59 10.83 16.78
CA LEU A 161 5.51 11.40 17.59
C LEU A 161 5.89 11.52 19.07
N ALA A 162 6.63 10.57 19.63
CA ALA A 162 7.15 10.66 21.00
C ALA A 162 8.08 11.87 21.18
N ASN A 163 9.02 12.05 20.25
CA ASN A 163 9.95 13.19 20.26
C ASN A 163 9.21 14.53 20.14
N LEU A 164 8.21 14.61 19.25
CA LEU A 164 7.36 15.79 19.10
C LEU A 164 6.60 16.13 20.39
N TYR A 165 6.14 15.12 21.14
CA TYR A 165 5.54 15.34 22.45
C TYR A 165 6.54 15.85 23.49
N ILE A 166 7.79 15.41 23.46
CA ILE A 166 8.86 15.95 24.32
C ILE A 166 9.11 17.43 24.00
N GLU A 167 9.16 17.80 22.72
CA GLU A 167 9.37 19.19 22.28
C GLU A 167 8.31 20.14 22.83
N VAL A 168 7.05 19.72 22.87
CA VAL A 168 5.93 20.51 23.44
C VAL A 168 5.73 20.30 24.95
N GLY A 169 6.67 19.62 25.62
CA GLY A 169 6.65 19.42 27.07
C GLY A 169 5.65 18.38 27.59
N ASN A 170 5.04 17.57 26.71
CA ASN A 170 4.08 16.53 27.09
C ASN A 170 4.77 15.17 27.29
N LYS A 171 5.50 15.03 28.40
CA LYS A 171 6.24 13.79 28.72
C LYS A 171 5.34 12.55 28.83
N GLU A 172 4.12 12.72 29.35
CA GLU A 172 3.17 11.62 29.54
C GLU A 172 2.81 10.95 28.21
N LYS A 173 2.38 11.74 27.22
CA LYS A 173 2.10 11.22 25.87
C LYS A 173 3.34 10.67 25.18
N ALA A 174 4.52 11.26 25.40
CA ALA A 174 5.77 10.72 24.86
C ALA A 174 6.04 9.29 25.37
N ILE A 175 5.86 9.05 26.68
CA ILE A 175 6.01 7.72 27.29
C ILE A 175 5.02 6.71 26.70
N GLU A 176 3.75 7.10 26.50
CA GLU A 176 2.75 6.23 25.85
C GLU A 176 3.20 5.79 24.46
N ARG A 177 3.78 6.70 23.67
CA ARG A 177 4.27 6.39 22.32
C ARG A 177 5.51 5.50 22.34
N TYR A 178 6.44 5.72 23.27
CA TYR A 178 7.58 4.82 23.44
C TYR A 178 7.16 3.43 23.95
N ARG A 179 6.09 3.30 24.72
CA ARG A 179 5.53 1.99 25.10
C ARG A 179 5.00 1.22 23.89
N ILE A 180 4.32 1.91 22.95
CA ILE A 180 3.94 1.30 21.67
C ILE A 180 5.20 0.88 20.90
N ASN A 181 6.20 1.75 20.82
CA ASN A 181 7.48 1.46 20.16
C ASN A 181 8.16 0.20 20.74
N ALA A 182 8.19 0.09 22.08
CA ALA A 182 8.71 -1.07 22.81
C ALA A 182 7.92 -2.36 22.55
N LYS A 183 6.60 -2.28 22.36
CA LYS A 183 5.76 -3.42 21.97
C LYS A 183 6.09 -3.91 20.55
N ILE A 184 6.33 -2.99 19.61
CA ILE A 184 6.68 -3.30 18.23
C ILE A 184 8.11 -3.86 18.13
N SER A 185 9.05 -3.25 18.85
CA SER A 185 10.47 -3.60 18.84
C SER A 185 11.09 -3.45 20.23
N PRO A 186 11.06 -4.49 21.08
CA PRO A 186 11.55 -4.42 22.46
C PRO A 186 13.01 -3.96 22.60
N ASN A 187 13.84 -4.23 21.60
CA ASN A 187 15.24 -3.84 21.59
C ASN A 187 15.45 -2.32 21.47
N MET A 188 14.46 -1.59 20.92
CA MET A 188 14.52 -0.11 20.81
C MET A 188 14.53 0.56 22.19
N VAL A 189 14.01 -0.08 23.24
CA VAL A 189 14.06 0.48 24.61
C VAL A 189 15.49 0.77 25.09
N SER A 190 16.48 0.07 24.54
CA SER A 190 17.89 0.31 24.87
C SER A 190 18.46 1.62 24.32
N THR A 191 17.78 2.27 23.37
CA THR A 191 18.22 3.55 22.78
C THR A 191 17.72 4.77 23.56
N LEU A 192 16.77 4.58 24.47
CA LEU A 192 16.25 5.63 25.35
C LEU A 192 17.27 5.98 26.44
N ASP A 193 17.25 7.23 26.90
CA ASP A 193 17.98 7.61 28.11
C ASP A 193 17.43 6.88 29.35
N ASP A 194 18.25 6.81 30.41
CA ASP A 194 17.92 6.00 31.60
C ASP A 194 16.61 6.42 32.29
N ASP A 195 16.26 7.71 32.24
CA ASP A 195 15.05 8.26 32.87
C ASP A 195 13.81 7.86 32.07
N LEU A 196 13.79 8.09 30.75
CA LEU A 196 12.71 7.67 29.87
C LEU A 196 12.57 6.15 29.86
N LYS A 197 13.68 5.42 29.84
CA LYS A 197 13.69 3.96 29.87
C LYS A 197 13.01 3.41 31.11
N LYS A 198 13.28 4.00 32.27
CA LYS A 198 12.62 3.63 33.53
C LYS A 198 11.11 3.86 33.46
N ASP A 199 10.69 5.01 32.94
CA ASP A 199 9.27 5.38 32.86
C ASP A 199 8.50 4.50 31.84
N VAL A 200 9.12 4.18 30.71
CA VAL A 200 8.54 3.32 29.67
C VAL A 200 8.35 1.88 30.16
N LEU A 201 9.30 1.37 30.97
CA LEU A 201 9.26 0.02 31.53
C LEU A 201 8.46 -0.10 32.83
N ALA A 202 8.05 1.01 33.43
CA ALA A 202 7.18 1.00 34.59
C ALA A 202 5.75 0.65 34.16
N GLU A 203 5.23 -0.46 34.68
CA GLU A 203 3.84 -0.92 34.52
C GLU A 203 2.86 -0.07 35.35
#